data_AF-A0AAV5TAI0-F1
#
_entry.id   AF-A0AAV5TAI0-F1
#
_cell.length_a   1.000
_cell.length_b   1.000
_cell.length_c   1.000
_cell.angle_alpha   90.00
_cell.angle_beta   90.00
_cell.angle_gamma   90.00
#
_symmetry.space_group_name_H-M   'P 1'
#
loop_
_entity.id
_entity.type
_entity.pdbx_description
1 polymer ?
#
loop_
_entity_poly.entity_id
_entity_poly.type
_entity_poly.pdbx_seq_one_letter_code
_entity_poly.pdbx_strand_id
1 'polypeptide(L)'
;RYEEAKIHAPPSYLREALEWIATEKEKYEKFEAGLTAIEILFRKRAVGWNEVGVSALRTLIHLEDRFATQGFDNTVLRSMVAIVVGQPSQLAPFLAETVFERNVAVKQRYLITSVLVNAARELAGVDDNGMKTMVTPYKEYDFMQPQTSKGNDSVHQPDWMRVVSQRVRANTRLFSIRPASEASSEQKKTIENRFARIADRFVLPLLKSRVGDHLELTGRDIPLLVRILYTACELLTLAENSPSVTRIALNLTSSVESLRYHEDPAVREVVVAAYFASAIVLPDETLAVECKPWLHYCISRINDGEEGERGRKLADQTIKIILMRLRLDETAELD
;
A
#
# COMPACT_ATOMS: atom_id res chain seq x y z
N ARG A 1 9.93 43.21 0.58
CA ARG A 1 11.29 42.66 0.39
C ARG A 1 11.14 41.17 0.67
N TYR A 2 10.97 40.34 -0.36
CA TYR A 2 10.95 38.89 -0.17
C TYR A 2 12.41 38.50 0.09
N GLU A 3 12.71 38.05 1.30
CA GLU A 3 14.01 37.43 1.56
C GLU A 3 14.08 36.19 0.67
N GLU A 4 15.09 36.13 -0.20
CA GLU A 4 15.42 34.92 -0.95
C GLU A 4 15.60 33.79 0.07
N ALA A 5 14.75 32.76 -0.01
CA ALA A 5 14.85 31.58 0.85
C ALA A 5 16.26 31.00 0.69
N LYS A 6 17.06 31.01 1.76
CA LYS A 6 18.41 30.48 1.73
C LYS A 6 18.30 28.96 1.76
N ILE A 7 18.51 28.32 0.63
CA ILE A 7 18.53 26.86 0.56
C ILE A 7 19.70 26.35 1.42
N HIS A 8 19.40 25.63 2.50
CA HIS A 8 20.43 25.01 3.33
C HIS A 8 20.98 23.77 2.61
N ALA A 9 22.31 23.57 2.68
CA ALA A 9 22.91 22.37 2.10
C ALA A 9 22.38 21.10 2.78
N PRO A 10 22.16 20.01 2.04
CA PRO A 10 21.64 18.77 2.60
C PRO A 10 22.66 18.12 3.54
N PRO A 11 22.21 17.50 4.65
CA PRO A 11 23.10 16.80 5.57
C PRO A 11 23.71 15.57 4.89
N SER A 12 24.94 15.25 5.26
CA SER A 12 25.65 14.07 4.72
C SER A 12 25.42 12.80 5.56
N TYR A 13 24.98 12.96 6.81
CA TYR A 13 24.82 11.87 7.77
C TYR A 13 23.36 11.70 8.19
N LEU A 14 22.92 10.44 8.33
CA LEU A 14 21.55 10.13 8.74
C LEU A 14 21.21 10.67 10.13
N ARG A 15 22.13 10.54 11.08
CA ARG A 15 21.92 11.03 12.46
C ARG A 15 21.73 12.55 12.48
N GLU A 16 22.51 13.26 11.68
CA GLU A 16 22.40 14.71 11.51
C GLU A 16 21.04 15.09 10.87
N ALA A 17 20.64 14.40 9.79
CA ALA A 17 19.33 14.64 9.16
C ALA A 17 18.16 14.42 10.14
N LEU A 18 18.23 13.36 10.95
CA LEU A 18 17.24 13.06 11.99
C LEU A 18 17.23 14.10 13.12
N GLU A 19 18.40 14.59 13.52
CA GLU A 19 18.53 15.66 14.51
C GLU A 19 17.93 16.97 13.99
N TRP A 20 18.13 17.30 12.71
CA TRP A 20 17.58 18.51 12.09
C TRP A 20 16.05 18.50 12.06
N ILE A 21 15.43 17.36 11.78
CA ILE A 21 13.96 17.25 11.78
C ILE A 21 13.37 17.10 13.19
N ALA A 22 14.13 16.55 14.14
CA ALA A 22 13.69 16.38 15.53
C ALA A 22 13.82 17.68 16.36
N THR A 23 14.75 18.56 16.00
CA THR A 23 14.97 19.83 16.69
C THR A 23 13.98 20.87 16.16
N GLU A 24 12.75 20.80 16.66
CA GLU A 24 11.58 21.60 16.25
C GLU A 24 11.73 23.13 16.33
N LYS A 25 12.86 23.64 16.85
CA LYS A 25 13.14 25.07 17.06
C LYS A 25 14.04 25.69 16.00
N GLU A 26 14.47 24.93 15.00
CA GLU A 26 15.41 25.40 13.98
C GLU A 26 14.72 25.99 12.74
N LYS A 27 15.53 26.68 11.91
CA LYS A 27 15.12 27.36 10.69
C LYS A 27 14.43 26.38 9.73
N TYR A 28 13.31 26.81 9.13
CA TYR A 28 12.58 26.06 8.09
C TYR A 28 13.49 25.40 7.05
N GLU A 29 14.47 26.15 6.56
CA GLU A 29 15.43 25.71 5.54
C GLU A 29 16.22 24.45 5.96
N LYS A 30 16.57 24.36 7.25
CA LYS A 30 17.31 23.21 7.81
C LYS A 30 16.38 22.01 7.99
N PHE A 31 15.13 22.24 8.41
CA PHE A 31 14.10 21.21 8.49
C PHE A 31 13.82 20.58 7.12
N GLU A 32 13.57 21.40 6.10
CA GLU A 32 13.27 20.94 4.74
C GLU A 32 14.47 20.19 4.12
N ALA A 33 15.69 20.73 4.28
CA ALA A 33 16.91 20.07 3.82
C ALA A 33 17.15 18.71 4.53
N GLY A 34 16.85 18.62 5.83
CA GLY A 34 16.92 17.39 6.59
C GLY A 34 15.91 16.35 6.10
N LEU A 35 14.64 16.74 6.01
CA LEU A 35 13.54 15.86 5.63
C LEU A 35 13.72 15.27 4.22
N THR A 36 14.09 16.11 3.25
CA THR A 36 14.31 15.69 1.85
C THR A 36 15.55 14.80 1.68
N ALA A 37 16.53 14.89 2.59
CA ALA A 37 17.73 14.06 2.54
C ALA A 37 17.51 12.63 3.08
N ILE A 38 16.55 12.41 3.98
CA ILE A 38 16.36 11.11 4.65
C ILE A 38 16.14 9.97 3.65
N GLU A 39 15.19 10.13 2.72
CA GLU A 39 14.93 9.12 1.70
C GLU A 39 16.23 8.77 0.95
N ILE A 40 16.94 9.78 0.45
CA ILE A 40 18.15 9.62 -0.36
C ILE A 40 19.25 8.89 0.42
N LEU A 41 19.47 9.28 1.68
CA LEU A 41 20.52 8.71 2.53
C LEU A 41 20.25 7.24 2.86
N PHE A 42 18.99 6.86 3.13
CA PHE A 42 18.63 5.46 3.35
C PHE A 42 18.75 4.63 2.07
N ARG A 43 18.30 5.16 0.92
CA ARG A 43 18.43 4.49 -0.38
C ARG A 43 19.89 4.22 -0.75
N LYS A 44 20.78 5.18 -0.44
CA LYS A 44 22.23 5.06 -0.64
C LYS A 44 22.93 4.21 0.41
N ARG A 45 22.23 3.76 1.46
CA ARG A 45 22.81 3.04 2.60
C ARG A 45 23.97 3.80 3.24
N ALA A 46 23.75 5.07 3.55
CA ALA A 46 24.74 5.94 4.21
C ALA A 46 25.26 5.33 5.51
N VAL A 47 26.46 5.73 5.96
CA VAL A 47 27.11 5.15 7.15
C VAL A 47 26.18 5.16 8.36
N GLY A 48 26.05 4.01 9.03
CA GLY A 48 25.19 3.82 10.21
C GLY A 48 23.70 3.60 9.90
N TRP A 49 23.29 3.49 8.62
CA TRP A 49 21.88 3.30 8.23
C TRP A 49 21.20 2.12 8.93
N ASN A 50 21.93 1.03 9.15
CA ASN A 50 21.43 -0.20 9.77
C ASN A 50 21.15 -0.07 11.27
N GLU A 51 21.70 0.96 11.93
CA GLU A 51 21.56 1.19 13.38
C GLU A 51 20.45 2.19 13.70
N VAL A 52 20.14 3.09 12.77
CA VAL A 52 19.20 4.21 13.01
C VAL A 52 17.77 3.92 12.56
N GLY A 53 17.50 2.81 11.87
CA GLY A 53 16.18 2.54 11.27
C GLY A 53 14.99 2.65 12.23
N VAL A 54 15.09 2.03 13.42
CA VAL A 54 14.03 2.11 14.45
C VAL A 54 13.86 3.54 14.97
N SER A 55 14.96 4.23 15.29
CA SER A 55 14.91 5.61 15.76
C SER A 55 14.32 6.54 14.70
N ALA A 56 14.71 6.37 13.44
CA ALA A 56 14.22 7.15 12.31
C ALA A 56 12.70 6.98 12.13
N LEU A 57 12.20 5.75 12.17
CA LEU A 57 10.76 5.49 12.09
C LEU A 57 10.01 6.11 13.27
N ARG A 58 10.52 5.99 14.51
CA ARG A 58 9.89 6.62 15.68
C ARG A 58 9.80 8.14 15.54
N THR A 59 10.86 8.78 15.05
CA THR A 59 10.86 10.22 14.76
C THR A 59 9.83 10.57 13.68
N LEU A 60 9.84 9.86 12.54
CA LEU A 60 8.96 10.16 11.40
C LEU A 60 7.46 9.90 11.70
N ILE A 61 7.14 8.88 12.50
CA ILE A 61 5.75 8.59 12.91
C ILE A 61 5.15 9.77 13.67
N HIS A 62 5.95 10.46 14.49
CA HIS A 62 5.50 11.57 15.34
C HIS A 62 5.84 12.94 14.77
N LEU A 63 6.37 13.00 13.54
CA LEU A 63 6.77 14.26 12.92
C LEU A 63 5.52 15.08 12.53
N GLU A 64 5.48 16.33 12.96
CA GLU A 64 4.40 17.27 12.64
C GLU A 64 4.85 18.30 11.61
N ASP A 65 3.95 18.69 10.70
CA ASP A 65 4.22 19.75 9.73
C ASP A 65 3.98 21.13 10.34
N ARG A 66 5.00 21.66 11.01
CA ARG A 66 4.91 22.99 11.65
C ARG A 66 5.15 24.15 10.70
N PHE A 67 5.69 23.88 9.52
CA PHE A 67 6.08 24.91 8.56
C PHE A 67 5.20 24.95 7.31
N ALA A 68 4.13 24.16 7.26
CA ALA A 68 3.31 23.98 6.06
C ALA A 68 4.16 23.59 4.83
N THR A 69 5.05 22.61 5.06
CA THR A 69 6.07 22.17 4.10
C THR A 69 5.40 21.52 2.90
N GLN A 70 5.74 21.96 1.70
CA GLN A 70 5.11 21.44 0.49
C GLN A 70 5.36 19.93 0.34
N GLY A 71 4.30 19.14 0.21
CA GLY A 71 4.40 17.69 0.03
C GLY A 71 4.96 16.96 1.27
N PHE A 72 4.79 17.53 2.46
CA PHE A 72 5.25 16.95 3.72
C PHE A 72 4.86 15.48 3.89
N ASP A 73 3.55 15.17 3.87
CA ASP A 73 3.07 13.82 4.14
C ASP A 73 3.63 12.80 3.11
N ASN A 74 3.78 13.20 1.84
CA ASN A 74 4.37 12.34 0.82
C ASN A 74 5.88 12.12 1.05
N THR A 75 6.61 13.16 1.45
CA THR A 75 8.04 13.06 1.76
C THR A 75 8.28 12.17 2.98
N VAL A 76 7.44 12.29 4.01
CA VAL A 76 7.46 11.42 5.19
C VAL A 76 7.16 9.97 4.79
N LEU A 77 6.08 9.74 4.02
CA LEU A 77 5.70 8.41 3.53
C LEU A 77 6.87 7.76 2.75
N ARG A 78 7.44 8.47 1.77
CA ARG A 78 8.55 7.96 0.95
C ARG A 78 9.82 7.68 1.76
N SER A 79 10.11 8.54 2.73
CA SER A 79 11.24 8.34 3.65
C SER A 79 11.05 7.08 4.49
N MET A 80 9.86 6.89 5.08
CA MET A 80 9.54 5.69 5.86
C MET A 80 9.56 4.42 4.99
N VAL A 81 9.05 4.49 3.75
CA VAL A 81 9.12 3.38 2.79
C VAL A 81 10.58 3.02 2.48
N ALA A 82 11.43 4.00 2.17
CA ALA A 82 12.85 3.77 1.90
C ALA A 82 13.58 3.10 3.08
N ILE A 83 13.24 3.50 4.31
CA ILE A 83 13.76 2.90 5.54
C ILE A 83 13.35 1.43 5.65
N VAL A 84 12.05 1.12 5.49
CA VAL A 84 11.52 -0.24 5.62
C VAL A 84 12.06 -1.15 4.52
N VAL A 85 12.14 -0.68 3.27
CA VAL A 85 12.71 -1.45 2.15
C VAL A 85 14.20 -1.74 2.37
N GLY A 86 14.91 -0.88 3.11
CA GLY A 86 16.31 -1.10 3.50
C GLY A 86 16.49 -2.29 4.45
N GLN A 87 15.61 -2.44 5.45
CA GLN A 87 15.70 -3.48 6.50
C GLN A 87 14.35 -4.16 6.77
N PRO A 88 13.73 -4.81 5.77
CA PRO A 88 12.32 -5.20 5.85
C PRO A 88 12.06 -6.25 6.94
N SER A 89 12.99 -7.19 7.13
CA SER A 89 12.85 -8.27 8.12
C SER A 89 12.76 -7.78 9.56
N GLN A 90 13.34 -6.60 9.86
CA GLN A 90 13.35 -6.02 11.20
C GLN A 90 12.31 -4.92 11.34
N LEU A 91 12.18 -4.04 10.35
CA LEU A 91 11.41 -2.81 10.48
C LEU A 91 9.93 -2.98 10.11
N ALA A 92 9.58 -3.92 9.23
CA ALA A 92 8.19 -4.24 8.96
C ALA A 92 7.44 -4.82 10.17
N PRO A 93 7.95 -5.84 10.90
CA PRO A 93 7.27 -6.33 12.08
C PRO A 93 7.21 -5.27 13.19
N PHE A 94 8.28 -4.48 13.37
CA PHE A 94 8.26 -3.33 14.28
C PHE A 94 7.10 -2.39 13.98
N LEU A 95 6.94 -1.94 12.73
CA LEU A 95 5.84 -1.06 12.34
C LEU A 95 4.47 -1.72 12.52
N ALA A 96 4.33 -2.98 12.13
CA ALA A 96 3.08 -3.72 12.25
C ALA A 96 2.63 -3.85 13.72
N GLU A 97 3.57 -4.03 14.65
CA GLU A 97 3.29 -4.02 16.10
C GLU A 97 2.97 -2.60 16.61
N THR A 98 3.69 -1.58 16.13
CA THR A 98 3.48 -0.18 16.51
C THR A 98 2.08 0.34 16.15
N VAL A 99 1.40 -0.24 15.15
CA VAL A 99 0.00 0.09 14.84
C VAL A 99 -0.92 -0.09 16.05
N PHE A 100 -0.61 -0.99 16.99
CA PHE A 100 -1.45 -1.27 18.16
C PHE A 100 -0.98 -0.57 19.45
N GLU A 101 0.14 0.16 19.41
CA GLU A 101 0.69 0.85 20.58
C GLU A 101 -0.23 1.98 21.08
N ARG A 102 -0.22 2.24 22.39
CA ARG A 102 -1.06 3.26 23.03
C ARG A 102 -0.73 4.68 22.56
N ASN A 103 0.55 4.97 22.32
CA ASN A 103 1.03 6.32 22.02
C ASN A 103 1.02 6.63 20.52
N VAL A 104 0.13 5.99 19.75
CA VAL A 104 0.04 6.18 18.29
C VAL A 104 -1.37 6.61 17.93
N ALA A 105 -1.49 7.83 17.40
CA ALA A 105 -2.74 8.43 16.95
C ALA A 105 -3.28 7.75 15.68
N VAL A 106 -4.59 7.89 15.43
CA VAL A 106 -5.25 7.27 14.27
C VAL A 106 -4.58 7.68 12.94
N LYS A 107 -4.27 8.97 12.73
CA LYS A 107 -3.54 9.44 11.53
C LYS A 107 -2.23 8.67 11.33
N GLN A 108 -1.48 8.45 12.41
CA GLN A 108 -0.19 7.76 12.39
C GLN A 108 -0.35 6.27 12.08
N ARG A 109 -1.39 5.62 12.59
CA ARG A 109 -1.71 4.22 12.26
C ARG A 109 -2.03 4.05 10.78
N TYR A 110 -2.77 5.00 10.21
CA TYR A 110 -3.04 5.04 8.77
C TYR A 110 -1.76 5.25 7.96
N LEU A 111 -0.87 6.15 8.40
CA LEU A 111 0.45 6.32 7.79
C LEU A 111 1.26 5.01 7.85
N ILE A 112 1.33 4.35 8.99
CA ILE A 112 2.08 3.09 9.16
C ILE A 112 1.53 2.00 8.22
N THR A 113 0.20 1.82 8.15
CA THR A 113 -0.40 0.85 7.22
C THR A 113 -0.09 1.19 5.76
N SER A 114 -0.10 2.47 5.37
CA SER A 114 0.33 2.90 4.04
C SER A 114 1.81 2.58 3.78
N VAL A 115 2.70 2.81 4.74
CA VAL A 115 4.12 2.49 4.61
C VAL A 115 4.34 1.00 4.38
N LEU A 116 3.65 0.13 5.13
CA LEU A 116 3.77 -1.32 4.99
C LEU A 116 3.37 -1.78 3.58
N VAL A 117 2.24 -1.31 3.07
CA VAL A 117 1.78 -1.62 1.71
C VAL A 117 2.76 -1.13 0.65
N ASN A 118 3.17 0.14 0.72
CA ASN A 118 4.05 0.72 -0.29
C ASN A 118 5.45 0.07 -0.28
N ALA A 119 5.98 -0.24 0.90
CA ALA A 119 7.23 -1.00 1.01
C ALA A 119 7.09 -2.41 0.42
N ALA A 120 5.98 -3.09 0.66
CA ALA A 120 5.72 -4.41 0.06
C ALA A 120 5.60 -4.34 -1.47
N ARG A 121 4.89 -3.34 -2.02
CA ARG A 121 4.79 -3.12 -3.47
C ARG A 121 6.17 -2.91 -4.11
N GLU A 122 7.00 -2.09 -3.49
CA GLU A 122 8.35 -1.82 -3.99
C GLU A 122 9.26 -3.06 -3.91
N LEU A 123 9.14 -3.85 -2.84
CA LEU A 123 9.84 -5.12 -2.69
C LEU A 123 9.35 -6.18 -3.68
N ALA A 124 8.07 -6.16 -4.03
CA ALA A 124 7.46 -7.04 -5.03
C ALA A 124 7.78 -6.63 -6.47
N GLY A 125 8.35 -5.44 -6.69
CA GLY A 125 8.64 -4.94 -8.03
C GLY A 125 7.39 -4.49 -8.80
N VAL A 126 6.32 -4.13 -8.08
CA VAL A 126 5.09 -3.59 -8.67
C VAL A 126 5.27 -2.09 -8.82
N ASP A 127 5.44 -1.62 -10.05
CA ASP A 127 5.34 -0.19 -10.36
C ASP A 127 3.90 0.29 -10.10
N ASP A 128 3.71 1.57 -9.77
CA ASP A 128 2.40 2.21 -9.47
C ASP A 128 1.32 2.00 -10.56
N ASN A 129 1.68 1.48 -11.73
CA ASN A 129 0.81 1.22 -12.87
C ASN A 129 0.28 -0.23 -12.94
N GLY A 130 0.71 -1.14 -12.06
CA GLY A 130 0.66 -2.60 -12.30
C GLY A 130 -0.49 -3.40 -11.67
N MET A 131 -1.29 -2.83 -10.76
CA MET A 131 -2.36 -3.58 -10.08
C MET A 131 -3.74 -3.00 -10.40
N LYS A 132 -4.65 -3.86 -10.89
CA LYS A 132 -6.10 -3.62 -10.78
C LYS A 132 -6.41 -3.67 -9.29
N THR A 133 -6.37 -2.51 -8.63
CA THR A 133 -6.65 -2.34 -7.21
C THR A 133 -7.90 -3.11 -6.82
N MET A 134 -7.78 -4.03 -5.85
CA MET A 134 -8.92 -4.38 -5.02
C MET A 134 -9.51 -3.08 -4.49
N VAL A 135 -10.82 -2.92 -4.64
CA VAL A 135 -11.56 -1.73 -4.27
C VAL A 135 -11.17 -1.33 -2.84
N THR A 136 -10.34 -0.29 -2.71
CA THR A 136 -10.05 0.33 -1.43
C THR A 136 -11.32 1.08 -1.01
N PRO A 137 -11.99 0.70 0.09
CA PRO A 137 -13.23 1.37 0.49
C PRO A 137 -12.97 2.81 0.96
N TYR A 138 -11.74 3.13 1.35
CA TYR A 138 -11.34 4.39 1.97
C TYR A 138 -10.58 5.33 1.03
N LYS A 139 -11.16 5.64 -0.14
CA LYS A 139 -10.79 6.86 -0.89
C LYS A 139 -11.16 8.17 -0.15
N GLU A 140 -11.74 8.07 1.04
CA GLU A 140 -12.25 9.20 1.82
C GLU A 140 -11.17 9.95 2.62
N TYR A 141 -9.94 9.43 2.70
CA TYR A 141 -8.80 10.11 3.35
C TYR A 141 -7.73 10.66 2.38
N ASP A 142 -8.01 10.74 1.08
CA ASP A 142 -7.12 11.38 0.08
C ASP A 142 -7.21 12.94 0.08
N PHE A 143 -7.89 13.54 1.05
CA PHE A 143 -8.00 15.00 1.20
C PHE A 143 -6.77 15.65 1.87
N MET A 144 -5.58 15.51 1.29
CA MET A 144 -4.44 16.42 1.57
C MET A 144 -3.59 16.73 0.31
N GLN A 145 -4.16 16.60 -0.89
CA GLN A 145 -3.56 17.24 -2.07
C GLN A 145 -4.04 18.70 -2.17
N PRO A 146 -3.15 19.70 -2.33
CA PRO A 146 -3.57 21.05 -2.66
C PRO A 146 -4.41 21.01 -3.93
N GLN A 147 -5.63 21.52 -3.84
CA GLN A 147 -6.55 21.69 -4.96
C GLN A 147 -5.91 22.63 -5.98
N THR A 148 -5.21 22.09 -6.98
CA THR A 148 -5.07 22.82 -8.24
C THR A 148 -6.43 22.73 -8.92
N SER A 149 -7.13 23.86 -8.92
CA SER A 149 -8.41 24.09 -9.58
C SER A 149 -8.44 23.46 -10.97
N LYS A 150 -9.15 22.34 -11.12
CA LYS A 150 -9.65 21.89 -12.42
C LYS A 150 -10.88 22.72 -12.73
N GLY A 151 -10.65 23.82 -13.45
CA GLY A 151 -11.70 24.45 -14.24
C GLY A 151 -12.18 23.45 -15.30
N ASN A 152 -13.49 23.23 -15.34
CA ASN A 152 -14.17 22.67 -16.48
C ASN A 152 -13.88 23.57 -17.69
N ASP A 153 -13.18 23.03 -18.69
CA ASP A 153 -13.36 23.45 -20.07
C ASP A 153 -13.03 22.25 -20.98
N SER A 154 -14.06 21.79 -21.69
CA SER A 154 -13.94 20.93 -22.86
C SER A 154 -13.13 21.66 -23.92
N VAL A 155 -11.84 21.37 -24.04
CA VAL A 155 -10.97 21.97 -25.06
C VAL A 155 -10.59 20.92 -26.09
N HIS A 156 -11.21 21.04 -27.26
CA HIS A 156 -10.72 20.50 -28.53
C HIS A 156 -9.21 20.72 -28.63
N GLN A 157 -8.44 19.63 -28.76
CA GLN A 157 -7.01 19.69 -29.02
C GLN A 157 -6.77 20.47 -30.33
N PRO A 158 -6.09 21.63 -30.32
CA PRO A 158 -6.02 22.47 -31.50
C PRO A 158 -5.00 21.91 -32.52
N ASP A 159 -5.45 21.83 -33.78
CA ASP A 159 -4.78 21.15 -34.91
C ASP A 159 -3.33 21.57 -35.19
N TRP A 160 -2.91 22.76 -34.75
CA TRP A 160 -1.54 23.23 -34.96
C TRP A 160 -0.49 22.36 -34.24
N MET A 161 -0.86 21.67 -33.16
CA MET A 161 0.05 20.78 -32.41
C MET A 161 0.37 19.49 -33.20
N ARG A 162 -0.56 19.00 -34.04
CA ARG A 162 -0.31 17.90 -34.99
C ARG A 162 0.57 18.35 -36.16
N VAL A 163 0.35 19.56 -36.68
CA VAL A 163 1.13 20.11 -37.79
C VAL A 163 2.58 20.38 -37.37
N VAL A 164 2.79 20.89 -36.15
CA VAL A 164 4.15 21.11 -35.60
C VAL A 164 4.86 19.79 -35.34
N SER A 165 4.20 18.79 -34.76
CA SER A 165 4.82 17.47 -34.53
C SER A 165 5.15 16.74 -35.83
N GLN A 166 4.36 16.91 -36.89
CA GLN A 166 4.71 16.43 -38.24
C GLN A 166 5.93 17.14 -38.83
N ARG A 167 6.03 18.48 -38.69
CA ARG A 167 7.20 19.24 -39.16
C ARG A 167 8.48 18.87 -38.41
N VAL A 168 8.40 18.67 -37.10
CA VAL A 168 9.54 18.24 -36.28
C VAL A 168 10.01 16.84 -36.72
N ARG A 169 9.09 15.90 -36.99
CA ARG A 169 9.43 14.57 -37.52
C ARG A 169 10.03 14.62 -38.93
N ALA A 170 9.57 15.52 -39.78
CA ALA A 170 10.06 15.66 -41.16
C ALA A 170 11.46 16.30 -41.25
N ASN A 171 11.82 17.18 -40.31
CA ASN A 171 13.09 17.92 -40.33
C ASN A 171 14.16 17.39 -39.36
N THR A 172 13.86 16.39 -38.54
CA THR A 172 14.86 15.81 -37.64
C THR A 172 15.65 14.72 -38.38
N ARG A 173 16.89 15.04 -38.78
CA ARG A 173 17.83 14.03 -39.29
C ARG A 173 18.34 13.19 -38.12
N LEU A 174 17.75 12.02 -37.93
CA LEU A 174 18.22 11.01 -36.98
C LEU A 174 19.39 10.24 -37.61
N PHE A 175 20.56 10.34 -36.98
CA PHE A 175 21.69 9.48 -37.29
C PHE A 175 21.32 8.03 -36.93
N SER A 176 21.27 7.17 -37.95
CA SER A 176 20.84 5.78 -37.85
C SER A 176 21.84 4.92 -37.07
N ILE A 177 21.48 4.49 -35.87
CA ILE A 177 21.93 3.19 -35.36
C ILE A 177 21.06 2.15 -36.08
N ARG A 178 21.72 1.24 -36.80
CA ARG A 178 21.11 0.29 -37.76
C ARG A 178 20.00 -0.56 -37.10
N PRO A 179 18.92 -0.90 -37.84
CA PRO A 179 17.90 -1.82 -37.35
C PRO A 179 18.45 -3.25 -37.42
N ALA A 180 18.63 -3.88 -36.27
CA ALA A 180 18.80 -5.33 -36.19
C ALA A 180 17.40 -5.95 -36.09
N SER A 181 17.03 -6.70 -37.13
CA SER A 181 16.08 -7.82 -37.19
C SER A 181 15.03 -7.97 -36.07
N GLU A 182 13.78 -8.17 -36.51
CA GLU A 182 12.55 -8.55 -35.79
C GLU A 182 12.63 -9.87 -34.98
N ALA A 183 13.64 -10.00 -34.12
CA ALA A 183 13.89 -11.16 -33.27
C ALA A 183 14.36 -10.79 -31.84
N SER A 184 14.12 -9.55 -31.41
CA SER A 184 14.25 -9.15 -30.01
C SER A 184 12.89 -8.71 -29.49
N SER A 185 12.06 -9.71 -29.14
CA SER A 185 11.01 -9.50 -28.14
C SER A 185 11.61 -8.70 -26.99
N GLU A 186 11.03 -7.56 -26.65
CA GLU A 186 11.31 -6.86 -25.42
C GLU A 186 11.17 -7.87 -24.27
N GLN A 187 12.30 -8.40 -23.80
CA GLN A 187 12.36 -9.19 -22.59
C GLN A 187 12.06 -8.20 -21.46
N LYS A 188 10.77 -8.07 -21.13
CA LYS A 188 10.31 -7.43 -19.90
C LYS A 188 11.10 -8.10 -18.78
N LYS A 189 12.11 -7.41 -18.24
CA LYS A 189 12.91 -7.91 -17.11
C LYS A 189 11.91 -8.34 -16.05
N THR A 190 11.82 -9.64 -15.78
CA THR A 190 11.00 -10.17 -14.71
C THR A 190 11.63 -9.68 -13.41
N ILE A 191 11.03 -8.66 -12.79
CA ILE A 191 11.50 -8.17 -11.50
C ILE A 191 11.18 -9.27 -10.49
N GLU A 192 12.21 -9.74 -9.77
CA GLU A 192 12.03 -10.74 -8.73
C GLU A 192 11.21 -10.14 -7.57
N ASN A 193 10.17 -10.85 -7.15
CA ASN A 193 9.39 -10.49 -5.98
C ASN A 193 10.18 -10.79 -4.70
N ARG A 194 10.96 -9.80 -4.24
CA ARG A 194 11.73 -9.90 -2.99
C ARG A 194 10.84 -9.92 -1.76
N PHE A 195 9.61 -9.43 -1.87
CA PHE A 195 8.62 -9.44 -0.80
C PHE A 195 8.14 -10.85 -0.45
N ALA A 196 8.04 -11.75 -1.45
CA ALA A 196 7.55 -13.12 -1.25
C ALA A 196 8.27 -13.87 -0.11
N ARG A 197 9.57 -13.66 0.09
CA ARG A 197 10.35 -14.38 1.12
C ARG A 197 10.14 -13.86 2.55
N ILE A 198 9.53 -12.69 2.70
CA ILE A 198 9.42 -11.93 3.95
C ILE A 198 7.99 -11.49 4.25
N ALA A 199 7.01 -11.88 3.44
CA ALA A 199 5.61 -11.49 3.57
C ALA A 199 5.02 -11.83 4.95
N ASP A 200 5.45 -12.94 5.55
CA ASP A 200 4.99 -13.36 6.87
C ASP A 200 5.35 -12.35 7.98
N ARG A 201 6.49 -11.67 7.85
CA ARG A 201 6.95 -10.63 8.78
C ARG A 201 6.14 -9.33 8.68
N PHE A 202 5.46 -9.10 7.56
CA PHE A 202 4.57 -7.96 7.39
C PHE A 202 3.17 -8.28 7.91
N VAL A 203 2.61 -9.41 7.49
CA VAL A 203 1.18 -9.70 7.70
C VAL A 203 0.89 -10.30 9.06
N LEU A 204 1.67 -11.29 9.52
CA LEU A 204 1.33 -12.02 10.75
C LEU A 204 1.31 -11.14 12.00
N PRO A 205 2.23 -10.16 12.18
CA PRO A 205 2.15 -9.26 13.33
C PRO A 205 0.89 -8.37 13.31
N LEU A 206 0.36 -8.01 12.13
CA LEU A 206 -0.91 -7.29 12.01
C LEU A 206 -2.11 -8.15 12.44
N LEU A 207 -2.04 -9.47 12.24
CA LEU A 207 -3.15 -10.40 12.54
C LEU A 207 -3.15 -10.92 13.98
N LYS A 208 -1.99 -11.03 14.64
CA LYS A 208 -1.85 -11.55 16.02
C LYS A 208 -2.40 -10.64 17.12
N SER A 209 -3.25 -9.68 16.76
CA SER A 209 -3.56 -8.48 17.52
C SER A 209 -3.70 -8.72 19.03
N ARG A 210 -2.77 -8.15 19.80
CA ARG A 210 -2.93 -7.93 21.24
C ARG A 210 -3.47 -6.53 21.42
N VAL A 211 -4.77 -6.39 21.26
CA VAL A 211 -5.45 -5.13 21.52
C VAL A 211 -5.47 -4.94 23.05
N GLY A 212 -4.78 -3.92 23.54
CA GLY A 212 -4.92 -3.50 24.95
C GLY A 212 -6.21 -2.71 25.16
N ASP A 213 -6.56 -2.40 26.42
CA ASP A 213 -7.79 -1.68 26.79
C ASP A 213 -7.99 -0.31 26.12
N HIS A 214 -6.96 0.25 25.46
CA HIS A 214 -7.00 1.54 24.79
C HIS A 214 -7.54 1.51 23.36
N LEU A 215 -7.83 0.33 22.80
CA LEU A 215 -8.36 0.17 21.45
C LEU A 215 -9.53 -0.80 21.47
N GLU A 216 -10.60 -0.41 20.78
CA GLU A 216 -11.81 -1.20 20.69
C GLU A 216 -12.14 -1.46 19.21
N LEU A 217 -11.34 -2.34 18.60
CA LEU A 217 -11.36 -2.59 17.15
C LEU A 217 -12.71 -3.08 16.63
N THR A 218 -13.46 -3.84 17.43
CA THR A 218 -14.80 -4.36 17.10
C THR A 218 -15.93 -3.47 17.61
N GLY A 219 -15.62 -2.26 18.09
CA GLY A 219 -16.60 -1.32 18.63
C GLY A 219 -16.30 0.08 18.13
N ARG A 220 -15.69 0.93 18.97
CA ARG A 220 -15.44 2.34 18.62
C ARG A 220 -14.44 2.54 17.48
N ASP A 221 -13.47 1.65 17.31
CA ASP A 221 -12.36 1.80 16.36
C ASP A 221 -12.54 0.94 15.09
N ILE A 222 -13.79 0.65 14.69
CA ILE A 222 -14.11 -0.11 13.47
C ILE A 222 -13.36 0.39 12.22
N PRO A 223 -13.27 1.71 11.93
CA PRO A 223 -12.54 2.20 10.75
C PRO A 223 -11.08 1.74 10.72
N LEU A 224 -10.43 1.69 11.90
CA LEU A 224 -9.06 1.22 12.03
C LEU A 224 -8.96 -0.29 11.82
N LEU A 225 -9.90 -1.08 12.37
CA LEU A 225 -9.96 -2.52 12.12
C LEU A 225 -10.09 -2.81 10.62
N VAL A 226 -11.04 -2.15 9.95
CA VAL A 226 -11.26 -2.27 8.50
C VAL A 226 -9.97 -1.91 7.75
N ARG A 227 -9.29 -0.82 8.12
CA ARG A 227 -8.01 -0.41 7.51
C ARG A 227 -6.92 -1.47 7.67
N ILE A 228 -6.77 -2.04 8.86
CA ILE A 228 -5.75 -3.06 9.14
C ILE A 228 -6.03 -4.34 8.33
N LEU A 229 -7.28 -4.79 8.29
CA LEU A 229 -7.67 -6.00 7.56
C LEU A 229 -7.50 -5.82 6.05
N TYR A 230 -7.91 -4.69 5.48
CA TYR A 230 -7.64 -4.38 4.07
C TYR A 230 -6.15 -4.32 3.75
N THR A 231 -5.34 -3.78 4.67
CA THR A 231 -3.88 -3.79 4.54
C THR A 231 -3.35 -5.22 4.51
N ALA A 232 -3.85 -6.12 5.37
CA ALA A 232 -3.48 -7.53 5.36
C ALA A 232 -3.90 -8.25 4.08
N CYS A 233 -5.09 -7.98 3.55
CA CYS A 233 -5.56 -8.50 2.26
C CYS A 233 -4.63 -8.07 1.11
N GLU A 234 -4.27 -6.79 1.08
CA GLU A 234 -3.40 -6.27 0.03
C GLU A 234 -1.99 -6.87 0.12
N LEU A 235 -1.41 -6.93 1.32
CA LEU A 235 -0.12 -7.59 1.53
C LEU A 235 -0.17 -9.08 1.16
N LEU A 236 -1.28 -9.79 1.41
CA LEU A 236 -1.44 -11.18 0.97
C LEU A 236 -1.39 -11.30 -0.56
N THR A 237 -2.02 -10.39 -1.28
CA THR A 237 -2.01 -10.40 -2.75
C THR A 237 -0.64 -10.12 -3.33
N LEU A 238 0.13 -9.22 -2.71
CA LEU A 238 1.54 -8.98 -3.06
C LEU A 238 2.45 -10.17 -2.73
N ALA A 239 2.02 -11.03 -1.79
CA ALA A 239 2.72 -12.25 -1.40
C ALA A 239 2.42 -13.45 -2.31
N GLU A 240 1.84 -13.23 -3.49
CA GLU A 240 1.60 -14.29 -4.46
C GLU A 240 2.88 -15.08 -4.76
N ASN A 241 2.76 -16.41 -4.81
CA ASN A 241 3.87 -17.36 -4.96
C ASN A 241 4.88 -17.36 -3.80
N SER A 242 4.55 -16.77 -2.63
CA SER A 242 5.38 -16.90 -1.43
C SER A 242 5.31 -18.29 -0.80
N PRO A 243 6.40 -18.79 -0.21
CA PRO A 243 6.40 -20.09 0.49
C PRO A 243 5.52 -20.08 1.75
N SER A 244 5.20 -18.90 2.28
CA SER A 244 4.34 -18.74 3.46
C SER A 244 2.90 -18.39 3.12
N VAL A 245 2.52 -18.39 1.84
CA VAL A 245 1.26 -17.78 1.41
C VAL A 245 0.03 -18.45 2.00
N THR A 246 0.03 -19.79 2.03
CA THR A 246 -1.04 -20.59 2.64
C THR A 246 -1.18 -20.28 4.11
N ARG A 247 -0.06 -20.19 4.84
CA ARG A 247 -0.07 -19.83 6.27
C ARG A 247 -0.66 -18.44 6.49
N ILE A 248 -0.28 -17.46 5.68
CA ILE A 248 -0.78 -16.08 5.81
C ILE A 248 -2.30 -16.05 5.52
N ALA A 249 -2.73 -16.65 4.42
CA ALA A 249 -4.14 -16.71 4.03
C ALA A 249 -5.01 -17.37 5.10
N LEU A 250 -4.61 -18.53 5.63
CA LEU A 250 -5.35 -19.22 6.69
C LEU A 250 -5.42 -18.41 7.99
N ASN A 251 -4.33 -17.74 8.38
CA ASN A 251 -4.38 -16.85 9.56
C ASN A 251 -5.33 -15.67 9.33
N LEU A 252 -5.35 -15.10 8.12
CA LEU A 252 -6.26 -14.01 7.77
C LEU A 252 -7.72 -14.47 7.81
N THR A 253 -8.04 -15.61 7.18
CA THR A 253 -9.42 -16.13 7.11
C THR A 253 -9.95 -16.54 8.48
N SER A 254 -9.12 -17.18 9.33
CA SER A 254 -9.49 -17.47 10.72
C SER A 254 -9.69 -16.20 11.55
N SER A 255 -8.92 -15.14 11.29
CA SER A 255 -9.06 -13.87 12.04
C SER A 255 -10.36 -13.13 11.70
N VAL A 256 -10.86 -13.24 10.47
CA VAL A 256 -12.09 -12.56 10.03
C VAL A 256 -13.35 -13.40 10.25
N GLU A 257 -13.23 -14.68 10.64
CA GLU A 257 -14.37 -15.58 10.82
C GLU A 257 -15.35 -15.11 11.90
N SER A 258 -14.84 -14.55 13.00
CA SER A 258 -15.67 -13.98 14.07
C SER A 258 -16.39 -12.69 13.66
N LEU A 259 -16.00 -12.07 12.54
CA LEU A 259 -16.52 -10.79 12.07
C LEU A 259 -17.63 -10.93 11.02
N ARG A 260 -17.96 -12.16 10.58
CA ARG A 260 -18.95 -12.45 9.52
C ARG A 260 -20.32 -11.81 9.74
N TYR A 261 -20.77 -11.75 11.00
CA TYR A 261 -22.10 -11.29 11.37
C TYR A 261 -22.08 -9.96 12.12
N HIS A 262 -21.03 -9.16 11.93
CA HIS A 262 -20.93 -7.84 12.52
C HIS A 262 -22.03 -6.90 11.99
N GLU A 263 -22.55 -6.01 12.84
CA GLU A 263 -23.65 -5.08 12.51
C GLU A 263 -23.24 -4.08 11.41
N ASP A 264 -21.98 -3.62 11.45
CA ASP A 264 -21.44 -2.68 10.48
C ASP A 264 -21.16 -3.35 9.10
N PRO A 265 -21.73 -2.82 7.99
CA PRO A 265 -21.54 -3.37 6.65
C PRO A 265 -20.09 -3.25 6.14
N ALA A 266 -19.31 -2.26 6.55
CA ALA A 266 -17.91 -2.13 6.14
C ALA A 266 -17.05 -3.25 6.75
N VAL A 267 -17.41 -3.75 7.93
CA VAL A 267 -16.77 -4.92 8.54
C VAL A 267 -17.10 -6.19 7.75
N ARG A 268 -18.37 -6.39 7.38
CA ARG A 268 -18.75 -7.55 6.54
C ARG A 268 -18.10 -7.49 5.16
N GLU A 269 -17.99 -6.29 4.57
CA GLU A 269 -17.30 -6.07 3.30
C GLU A 269 -15.84 -6.54 3.37
N VAL A 270 -15.11 -6.20 4.44
CA VAL A 270 -13.70 -6.62 4.57
C VAL A 270 -13.54 -8.13 4.82
N VAL A 271 -14.52 -8.79 5.44
CA VAL A 271 -14.55 -10.26 5.53
C VAL A 271 -14.61 -10.88 4.13
N VAL A 272 -15.50 -10.37 3.26
CA VAL A 272 -15.58 -10.82 1.86
C VAL A 272 -14.27 -10.50 1.12
N ALA A 273 -13.67 -9.34 1.36
CA ALA A 273 -12.37 -8.99 0.77
C ALA A 273 -11.24 -9.94 1.18
N ALA A 274 -11.24 -10.42 2.42
CA ALA A 274 -10.28 -11.40 2.90
C ALA A 274 -10.45 -12.76 2.21
N TYR A 275 -11.69 -13.20 1.98
CA TYR A 275 -11.97 -14.41 1.20
C TYR A 275 -11.57 -14.26 -0.26
N PHE A 276 -11.86 -13.10 -0.86
CA PHE A 276 -11.42 -12.77 -2.21
C PHE A 276 -9.90 -12.83 -2.36
N ALA A 277 -9.17 -12.15 -1.48
CA ALA A 277 -7.71 -12.13 -1.48
C ALA A 277 -7.13 -13.54 -1.26
N SER A 278 -7.70 -14.32 -0.36
CA SER A 278 -7.27 -15.70 -0.11
C SER A 278 -7.55 -16.59 -1.32
N ALA A 279 -8.72 -16.45 -1.96
CA ALA A 279 -9.11 -17.21 -3.14
C ALA A 279 -8.27 -16.91 -4.38
N ILE A 280 -7.68 -15.71 -4.48
CA ILE A 280 -6.75 -15.38 -5.57
C ILE A 280 -5.39 -16.06 -5.38
N VAL A 281 -4.94 -16.18 -4.13
CA VAL A 281 -3.54 -16.50 -3.87
C VAL A 281 -3.31 -17.96 -3.43
N LEU A 282 -4.31 -18.60 -2.80
CA LEU A 282 -4.18 -19.98 -2.35
C LEU A 282 -3.98 -20.97 -3.52
N PRO A 283 -3.23 -22.07 -3.32
CA PRO A 283 -3.23 -23.21 -4.25
C PRO A 283 -4.61 -23.86 -4.35
N ASP A 284 -4.93 -24.44 -5.50
CA ASP A 284 -6.26 -25.00 -5.78
C ASP A 284 -6.63 -26.13 -4.79
N GLU A 285 -5.65 -26.93 -4.35
CA GLU A 285 -5.88 -28.03 -3.40
C GLU A 285 -6.32 -27.52 -2.03
N THR A 286 -5.71 -26.42 -1.55
CA THR A 286 -6.09 -25.82 -0.28
C THR A 286 -7.39 -25.04 -0.41
N LEU A 287 -7.57 -24.34 -1.53
CA LEU A 287 -8.79 -23.60 -1.81
C LEU A 287 -10.02 -24.51 -1.80
N ALA A 288 -9.93 -25.70 -2.42
CA ALA A 288 -11.02 -26.67 -2.47
C ALA A 288 -11.50 -27.13 -1.08
N VAL A 289 -10.59 -27.18 -0.10
CA VAL A 289 -10.93 -27.57 1.29
C VAL A 289 -11.61 -26.42 2.03
N GLU A 290 -11.13 -25.20 1.84
CA GLU A 290 -11.54 -24.03 2.64
C GLU A 290 -12.73 -23.25 2.04
N CYS A 291 -13.02 -23.40 0.75
CA CYS A 291 -13.93 -22.49 0.05
C CYS A 291 -15.42 -22.67 0.39
N LYS A 292 -15.87 -23.86 0.84
CA LYS A 292 -17.29 -24.14 1.10
C LYS A 292 -17.94 -23.12 2.07
N PRO A 293 -17.41 -22.87 3.28
CA PRO A 293 -17.98 -21.87 4.19
C PRO A 293 -17.93 -20.45 3.61
N TRP A 294 -16.91 -20.12 2.79
CA TRP A 294 -16.78 -18.79 2.19
C TRP A 294 -17.85 -18.56 1.11
N LEU A 295 -18.11 -19.57 0.27
CA LEU A 295 -19.15 -19.53 -0.76
C LEU A 295 -20.54 -19.35 -0.13
N HIS A 296 -20.88 -20.16 0.89
CA HIS A 296 -22.16 -20.01 1.59
C HIS A 296 -22.33 -18.60 2.17
N TYR A 297 -21.26 -18.07 2.77
CA TYR A 297 -21.29 -16.71 3.30
C TYR A 297 -21.49 -15.68 2.18
N CYS A 298 -20.69 -15.70 1.11
CA CYS A 298 -20.82 -14.76 -0.01
C CYS A 298 -22.21 -14.81 -0.67
N ILE A 299 -22.78 -16.01 -0.88
CA ILE A 299 -24.14 -16.18 -1.42
C ILE A 299 -25.18 -15.51 -0.51
N SER A 300 -25.05 -15.71 0.81
CA SER A 300 -25.96 -15.08 1.78
C SER A 300 -25.89 -13.55 1.77
N ARG A 301 -24.78 -12.96 1.34
CA ARG A 301 -24.57 -11.51 1.29
C ARG A 301 -25.10 -10.86 0.01
N ILE A 302 -25.13 -11.57 -1.11
CA ILE A 302 -25.63 -11.02 -2.39
C ILE A 302 -27.11 -10.62 -2.28
N ASN A 303 -27.90 -11.42 -1.57
CA ASN A 303 -29.34 -11.21 -1.41
C ASN A 303 -29.69 -10.33 -0.21
N ASP A 304 -28.69 -9.87 0.55
CA ASP A 304 -28.92 -9.04 1.73
C ASP A 304 -29.10 -7.56 1.34
N GLY A 305 -30.27 -7.03 1.68
CA GLY A 305 -30.64 -5.63 1.44
C GLY A 305 -29.90 -4.64 2.34
N GLU A 306 -29.38 -5.09 3.48
CA GLU A 306 -28.60 -4.26 4.42
C GLU A 306 -27.13 -4.12 4.02
N GLU A 307 -26.69 -4.87 3.01
CA GLU A 307 -25.31 -4.86 2.54
C GLU A 307 -25.02 -3.63 1.66
N GLY A 308 -23.77 -3.15 1.69
CA GLY A 308 -23.32 -2.13 0.76
C GLY A 308 -23.28 -2.65 -0.69
N GLU A 309 -23.46 -1.77 -1.67
CA GLU A 309 -23.33 -2.14 -3.10
C GLU A 309 -21.94 -2.72 -3.40
N ARG A 310 -20.89 -2.18 -2.76
CA ARG A 310 -19.51 -2.66 -2.89
C ARG A 310 -19.35 -4.07 -2.34
N GLY A 311 -19.83 -4.34 -1.13
CA GLY A 311 -19.82 -5.68 -0.53
C GLY A 311 -20.51 -6.73 -1.39
N ARG A 312 -21.71 -6.43 -1.92
CA ARG A 312 -22.42 -7.33 -2.84
C ARG A 312 -21.63 -7.63 -4.12
N LYS A 313 -21.06 -6.61 -4.76
CA LYS A 313 -20.23 -6.78 -5.96
C LYS A 313 -18.98 -7.61 -5.68
N LEU A 314 -18.34 -7.39 -4.54
CA LEU A 314 -17.15 -8.13 -4.14
C LEU A 314 -17.50 -9.60 -3.83
N ALA A 315 -18.65 -9.86 -3.21
CA ALA A 315 -19.13 -11.22 -2.96
C ALA A 315 -19.39 -11.98 -4.25
N ASP A 316 -20.06 -11.36 -5.23
CA ASP A 316 -20.26 -11.91 -6.57
C ASP A 316 -18.93 -12.22 -7.28
N GLN A 317 -17.97 -11.29 -7.23
CA GLN A 317 -16.62 -11.52 -7.78
C GLN A 317 -15.89 -12.68 -7.09
N THR A 318 -16.03 -12.79 -5.77
CA THR A 318 -15.40 -13.87 -4.99
C THR A 318 -15.94 -15.23 -5.39
N ILE A 319 -17.26 -15.37 -5.52
CA ILE A 319 -17.90 -16.60 -5.99
C ILE A 319 -17.38 -16.97 -7.37
N LYS A 320 -17.39 -16.02 -8.32
CA LYS A 320 -16.94 -16.26 -9.69
C LYS A 320 -15.49 -16.71 -9.77
N ILE A 321 -14.59 -16.11 -8.99
CA ILE A 321 -13.17 -16.54 -8.97
C ILE A 321 -13.05 -17.96 -8.42
N ILE A 322 -13.74 -18.28 -7.32
CA ILE A 322 -13.66 -19.62 -6.71
C ILE A 322 -14.18 -20.68 -7.70
N LEU A 323 -15.36 -20.45 -8.29
CA LEU A 323 -15.94 -21.39 -9.27
C LEU A 323 -15.04 -21.55 -10.49
N MET A 324 -14.52 -20.44 -11.04
CA MET A 324 -13.61 -20.46 -12.19
C MET A 324 -12.33 -21.25 -11.90
N ARG A 325 -11.73 -21.06 -10.73
CA ARG A 325 -10.48 -21.74 -10.34
C ARG A 325 -10.69 -23.23 -10.11
N LEU A 326 -11.78 -23.61 -9.44
CA LEU A 326 -12.10 -25.00 -9.14
C LEU A 326 -12.81 -25.73 -10.30
N ARG A 327 -13.08 -25.04 -11.41
CA ARG A 327 -13.83 -25.55 -12.57
C ARG A 327 -15.19 -26.15 -12.18
N LEU A 328 -15.84 -25.52 -11.22
CA LEU A 328 -17.19 -25.89 -10.78
C LEU A 328 -18.19 -25.15 -11.68
N ASP A 329 -19.21 -25.84 -12.16
CA ASP A 329 -20.30 -25.19 -12.90
C ASP A 329 -21.14 -24.34 -11.93
N GLU A 330 -21.60 -23.16 -12.37
CA GLU A 330 -22.47 -22.26 -11.56
C GLU A 330 -23.78 -22.94 -11.08
N THR A 331 -24.10 -24.11 -11.62
CA THR A 331 -25.36 -24.84 -11.40
C THR A 331 -25.18 -26.25 -10.84
N ALA A 332 -23.95 -26.73 -10.61
CA ALA A 332 -23.71 -28.08 -10.10
C ALA A 332 -23.05 -28.02 -8.73
N GLU A 333 -23.78 -28.52 -7.72
CA GLU A 333 -23.30 -28.86 -6.37
C GLU A 333 -23.21 -27.69 -5.37
N LEU A 334 -24.38 -27.15 -5.00
CA LEU A 334 -24.62 -26.50 -3.71
C LEU A 334 -25.55 -27.36 -2.83
N ASP A 335 -25.24 -28.65 -2.75
CA ASP A 335 -25.79 -29.57 -1.72
C ASP A 335 -24.73 -29.88 -0.63
#